data_AF-A0A5K1C5J0-F1
#
_entry.id   AF-A0A5K1C5J0-F1
#
_cell.length_a   1.000
_cell.length_b   1.000
_cell.length_c   1.000
_cell.angle_alpha   90.00
_cell.angle_beta   90.00
_cell.angle_gamma   90.00
#
_symmetry.space_group_name_H-M   'P 1'
#
loop_
_entity.id
_entity.type
_entity.pdbx_description
1 polymer ?
#
loop_
_entity_poly.entity_id
_entity_poly.type
_entity_poly.pdbx_seq_one_letter_code
_entity_poly.pdbx_strand_id
1 'polypeptide(L)' 'MPVVGQTVCVTGAGGFIASWLVKLLLEKGYTVKGTVRNP' A
#
# COMPACT_ATOMS: atom_id res chain seq x y z
N MET A 1 -7.93 16.26 9.56
CA MET A 1 -8.73 15.64 8.49
C MET A 1 -7.75 14.98 7.53
N PRO A 2 -7.67 13.64 7.44
CA PRO A 2 -6.81 13.00 6.45
C PRO A 2 -7.33 13.37 5.06
N VAL A 3 -6.44 13.91 4.23
CA VAL A 3 -6.73 14.37 2.88
C VAL A 3 -7.23 13.16 2.08
N VAL A 4 -8.46 13.25 1.56
CA VAL A 4 -9.04 12.24 0.66
C VAL A 4 -8.02 11.93 -0.45
N GLY A 5 -7.57 10.68 -0.55
CA GLY A 5 -6.72 10.23 -1.66
C GLY A 5 -5.20 10.38 -1.49
N GLN A 6 -4.67 10.40 -0.27
CA GLN A 6 -3.21 10.29 -0.11
C GLN A 6 -2.69 8.99 -0.75
N THR A 7 -1.82 9.16 -1.75
CA THR A 7 -1.17 8.06 -2.46
C THR A 7 0.14 7.72 -1.76
N VAL A 8 0.32 6.46 -1.39
CA VAL A 8 1.51 5.94 -0.71
C VAL A 8 2.21 4.89 -1.58
N CYS A 9 3.54 4.89 -1.58
CA CYS A 9 4.34 3.90 -2.28
C CYS A 9 4.79 2.81 -1.29
N VAL A 10 4.60 1.54 -1.65
CA VAL A 10 5.03 0.38 -0.85
C VAL A 10 5.98 -0.46 -1.67
N THR A 11 7.25 -0.48 -1.28
CA THR A 11 8.29 -1.31 -1.91
C THR A 11 8.21 -2.74 -1.42
N GLY A 12 8.32 -3.71 -2.32
CA GLY A 12 8.23 -5.13 -1.97
C GLY A 12 6.81 -5.56 -1.55
N ALA A 13 5.78 -4.99 -2.18
CA ALA A 13 4.37 -5.17 -1.81
C ALA A 13 3.88 -6.64 -1.78
N GLY A 14 4.61 -7.57 -2.43
CA GLY A 14 4.35 -9.01 -2.39
C GLY A 14 4.94 -9.75 -1.19
N GLY A 15 5.67 -9.07 -0.29
CA GLY A 15 6.22 -9.70 0.92
C GLY A 15 5.15 -9.95 1.99
N PHE A 16 5.42 -10.87 2.93
CA PHE A 16 4.49 -11.23 4.01
C PHE A 16 4.03 -10.00 4.83
N ILE A 17 4.96 -9.16 5.25
CA ILE A 17 4.65 -7.95 6.03
C ILE A 17 4.05 -6.85 5.15
N ALA A 18 4.63 -6.65 3.97
CA ALA A 18 4.23 -5.58 3.05
C ALA A 18 2.80 -5.78 2.52
N SER A 19 2.40 -7.01 2.22
CA SER A 19 1.04 -7.32 1.78
C SER A 19 -0.01 -7.03 2.86
N TRP A 20 0.30 -7.29 4.14
CA TRP A 20 -0.57 -6.91 5.25
C TRP A 20 -0.65 -5.38 5.44
N LEU A 21 0.48 -4.69 5.28
CA LEU A 21 0.52 -3.23 5.30
C LEU A 21 -0.33 -2.61 4.18
N VAL A 22 -0.22 -3.14 2.95
CA VAL A 22 -1.06 -2.72 1.80
C VAL A 22 -2.53 -2.90 2.13
N LYS A 23 -2.93 -4.05 2.69
CA LYS A 23 -4.32 -4.30 3.12
C LYS A 23 -4.80 -3.24 4.11
N LEU A 24 -4.04 -2.97 5.18
CA LEU A 24 -4.41 -1.98 6.20
C LEU A 24 -4.50 -0.56 5.63
N LEU A 25 -3.63 -0.20 4.70
CA LEU A 25 -3.65 1.11 4.04
C LEU A 25 -4.88 1.27 3.15
N LEU A 26 -5.24 0.22 2.40
CA LEU A 26 -6.46 0.20 1.59
C LEU A 26 -7.72 0.28 2.45
N GLU A 27 -7.80 -0.46 3.55
CA GLU A 27 -8.92 -0.40 4.51
C GLU A 27 -9.07 1.00 5.14
N LYS A 28 -7.97 1.73 5.29
CA LYS A 28 -7.97 3.13 5.75
C LYS A 28 -8.28 4.16 4.66
N GLY A 29 -8.55 3.73 3.43
CA GLY A 29 -8.91 4.60 2.31
C GLY A 29 -7.72 5.28 1.62
N TYR A 30 -6.51 4.78 1.81
CA TYR A 30 -5.34 5.25 1.05
C TYR A 30 -5.30 4.64 -0.34
N THR A 31 -4.72 5.38 -1.29
CA THR A 31 -4.35 4.82 -2.59
C THR A 31 -2.94 4.24 -2.50
N VAL A 32 -2.76 2.96 -2.80
CA VAL A 32 -1.46 2.29 -2.63
C VAL A 32 -0.83 1.96 -3.99
N LYS A 33 0.43 2.36 -4.19
CA LYS A 33 1.27 1.96 -5.32
C LYS A 33 2.33 0.97 -4.83
N GLY A 34 2.12 -0.31 -5.10
CA GLY A 34 3.06 -1.37 -4.74
C GLY A 34 4.12 -1.59 -5.82
N THR A 35 5.38 -1.77 -5.45
CA THR A 35 6.40 -2.30 -6.35
C THR A 35 6.76 -3.73 -5.99
N VAL A 36 6.94 -4.55 -7.02
CA VAL A 36 7.37 -5.96 -6.93
C VAL A 36 8.50 -6.16 -7.94
N ARG A 37 9.46 -7.04 -7.62
CA ARG A 37 10.64 -7.24 -8.46
C ARG A 37 10.29 -7.94 -9.78
N ASN A 38 9.38 -8.90 -9.74
CA ASN A 38 8.80 -9.58 -10.89
C ASN A 38 7.30 -9.73 -10.61
N PRO A 39 6.43 -9.05 -11.38
CA PRO A 39 4.99 -9.05 -11.13
C PRO A 39 4.34 -10.40 -11.43
#